data_AF-A0A8R2NPJ8-F1
#
_entry.id   AF-A0A8R2NPJ8-F1
#
_cell.length_a   1.000
_cell.length_b   1.000
_cell.length_c   1.000
_cell.angle_alpha   90.00
_cell.angle_beta   90.00
_cell.angle_gamma   90.00
#
_symmetry.space_group_name_H-M   'P 1'
#
loop_
_entity.id
_entity.type
_entity.pdbx_description
1 polymer ?
#
loop_
_entity_poly.entity_id
_entity_poly.type
_entity_poly.pdbx_seq_one_letter_code
_entity_poly.pdbx_strand_id
1 'polypeptide(L)'
;MSVEDMDTIQHSSSQNNTIEISEQNYFKNSLHPIPILEILQSQRKTGTFCDIKLRTSDKLFITFGHQNILMAASPYFREILNTLDEDVTINIADHDILEILVDYIYTGELTLKKVNVEV
;
A
#
# COMPACT_ATOMS: atom_id res chain seq x y z
N MET A 1 23.81 8.92 6.99
CA MET A 1 23.22 9.56 5.81
C MET A 1 22.62 10.86 6.31
N SER A 2 23.27 11.99 5.98
CA SER A 2 22.97 13.31 6.53
C SER A 2 21.95 14.02 5.64
N VAL A 3 21.19 14.95 6.23
CA VAL A 3 20.21 15.83 5.55
C VAL A 3 20.83 16.73 4.48
N GLU A 4 22.16 16.78 4.39
CA GLU A 4 22.92 17.66 3.49
C GLU A 4 23.03 17.13 2.04
N ASP A 5 22.66 15.87 1.79
CA ASP A 5 22.73 15.27 0.44
C ASP A 5 21.50 15.58 -0.45
N MET A 6 20.52 16.36 0.04
CA MET A 6 19.25 16.61 -0.65
C MET A 6 19.18 17.93 -1.46
N ASP A 7 20.16 18.83 -1.32
CA ASP A 7 20.03 20.24 -1.76
C ASP A 7 20.91 20.66 -2.96
N THR A 8 21.64 19.76 -3.63
CA THR A 8 22.61 20.18 -4.67
C THR A 8 22.15 19.93 -6.10
N ILE A 9 21.05 20.54 -6.55
CA ILE A 9 20.88 20.90 -7.98
C ILE A 9 20.04 22.18 -8.09
N GLN A 10 20.71 23.35 -8.13
CA GLN A 10 20.46 24.42 -9.11
C GLN A 10 21.31 25.64 -8.77
N HIS A 11 22.40 25.84 -9.52
CA HIS A 11 23.17 27.06 -9.51
C HIS A 11 22.84 27.93 -10.73
N SER A 12 22.74 29.23 -10.46
CA SER A 12 22.79 30.40 -11.36
C SER A 12 21.68 30.60 -12.41
N SER A 13 20.89 31.66 -12.25
CA SER A 13 21.23 33.00 -12.77
C SER A 13 20.16 34.03 -12.38
N SER A 14 20.58 35.15 -11.79
CA SER A 14 19.72 36.27 -11.41
C SER A 14 19.28 37.08 -12.63
N GLN A 15 17.97 37.27 -12.80
CA GLN A 15 17.42 38.44 -13.49
C GLN A 15 16.24 38.96 -12.65
N ASN A 16 16.36 40.22 -12.23
CA ASN A 16 15.32 40.95 -11.51
C ASN A 16 14.14 41.17 -12.45
N ASN A 17 13.07 40.38 -12.29
CA ASN A 17 11.74 40.75 -12.74
C ASN A 17 10.83 40.78 -11.52
N THR A 18 10.13 41.89 -11.33
CA THR A 18 9.00 41.99 -10.42
C THR A 18 7.99 40.92 -10.82
N ILE A 19 7.90 39.84 -10.05
CA ILE A 19 6.91 38.79 -10.26
C ILE A 19 5.64 39.26 -9.57
N GLU A 20 4.67 39.71 -10.36
CA GLU A 20 3.27 39.74 -9.93
C GLU A 20 2.91 38.33 -9.46
N ILE A 21 2.67 38.19 -8.15
CA ILE A 21 2.25 36.92 -7.56
C ILE A 21 0.79 36.71 -7.96
N SER A 22 0.58 36.14 -9.15
CA SER A 22 -0.70 35.56 -9.53
C SER A 22 -0.46 34.32 -10.38
N GLU A 23 -0.67 33.16 -9.75
CA GLU A 23 -1.26 31.92 -10.26
C GLU A 23 -0.66 30.74 -9.48
N GLN A 24 -1.52 30.04 -8.72
CA GLN A 24 -1.14 28.80 -8.04
C GLN A 24 -0.74 27.78 -9.10
N ASN A 25 0.57 27.53 -9.26
CA ASN A 25 1.10 26.47 -10.10
C ASN A 25 0.80 25.11 -9.43
N TYR A 26 -0.36 24.51 -9.76
CA TYR A 26 -0.74 23.19 -9.28
C TYR A 26 0.02 22.09 -10.03
N PHE A 27 0.75 21.25 -9.29
CA PHE A 27 1.42 20.05 -9.82
C PHE A 27 0.94 18.81 -9.07
N LYS A 28 0.57 17.76 -9.83
CA LYS A 28 0.21 16.44 -9.29
C LYS A 28 0.96 15.36 -10.05
N ASN A 29 1.81 14.61 -9.36
CA ASN A 29 2.41 13.41 -9.91
C ASN A 29 1.50 12.20 -9.62
N SER A 30 0.75 11.74 -10.61
CA SER A 30 -0.14 10.57 -10.49
C SER A 30 0.61 9.25 -10.28
N LEU A 31 1.91 9.20 -10.59
CA LEU A 31 2.75 8.01 -10.43
C LEU A 31 3.42 7.93 -9.06
N HIS A 32 3.37 9.00 -8.25
CA HIS A 32 4.02 9.06 -6.94
C HIS A 32 3.63 7.91 -5.98
N PRO A 33 2.37 7.44 -5.93
CA PRO A 33 1.99 6.34 -5.03
C PRO A 33 2.56 4.97 -5.42
N ILE A 34 2.90 4.75 -6.70
CA ILE A 34 3.33 3.44 -7.23
C ILE A 34 4.58 2.92 -6.48
N PRO A 35 5.72 3.63 -6.45
CA PRO A 35 6.91 3.14 -5.76
C PRO A 35 6.72 3.02 -4.24
N ILE A 36 5.83 3.81 -3.65
CA ILE A 36 5.49 3.70 -2.22
C ILE A 36 4.78 2.37 -1.96
N LEU A 37 3.79 2.02 -2.77
CA LEU A 37 3.05 0.78 -2.66
C LEU A 37 3.94 -0.45 -2.94
N GLU A 38 4.86 -0.38 -3.89
CA GLU A 38 5.87 -1.43 -4.14
C GLU A 38 6.75 -1.70 -2.91
N ILE A 39 7.21 -0.63 -2.24
CA ILE A 39 8.00 -0.77 -1.00
C ILE A 39 7.13 -1.36 0.13
N LEU A 40 5.90 -0.87 0.30
CA LEU A 40 4.96 -1.39 1.30
C LEU A 40 4.64 -2.87 1.06
N GLN A 41 4.54 -3.29 -0.20
CA GLN A 41 4.34 -4.69 -0.58
C GLN A 41 5.56 -5.54 -0.21
N SER A 42 6.78 -5.03 -0.44
CA SER A 42 8.00 -5.72 -0.01
C SER A 42 8.05 -5.85 1.51
N GLN A 43 7.73 -4.77 2.24
CA GLN A 43 7.68 -4.77 3.71
C GLN A 43 6.64 -5.77 4.24
N ARG A 44 5.47 -5.85 3.61
CA ARG A 44 4.45 -6.86 3.90
C ARG A 44 5.00 -8.27 3.81
N LYS A 45 5.68 -8.59 2.70
CA LYS A 45 6.27 -9.93 2.46
C LYS A 45 7.38 -10.28 3.44
N THR A 46 8.08 -9.30 4.00
CA THR A 46 9.11 -9.50 5.03
C THR A 46 8.59 -9.34 6.45
N GLY A 47 7.29 -9.05 6.64
CA GLY A 47 6.68 -8.75 7.93
C GLY A 47 7.19 -7.47 8.60
N THR A 48 7.90 -6.61 7.85
CA THR A 48 8.48 -5.37 8.38
C THR A 48 7.39 -4.33 8.59
N PHE A 49 7.32 -3.74 9.78
CA PHE A 49 6.28 -2.77 10.19
C PHE A 49 4.83 -3.28 10.15
N CYS A 50 4.61 -4.57 9.87
CA CYS A 50 3.28 -5.16 9.90
C CYS A 50 2.74 -5.19 11.34
N ASP A 51 1.52 -4.70 11.49
CA ASP A 51 0.79 -4.54 12.76
C ASP A 51 -0.48 -5.41 12.80
N ILE A 52 -0.68 -6.29 11.82
CA ILE A 52 -1.80 -7.22 11.76
C ILE A 52 -1.42 -8.55 11.11
N LYS A 53 -1.96 -9.64 11.67
CA LYS A 53 -1.98 -10.98 11.10
C LYS A 53 -3.40 -11.30 10.63
N LEU A 54 -3.53 -11.73 9.38
CA LEU A 54 -4.80 -12.17 8.80
C LEU A 54 -4.78 -13.69 8.68
N ARG A 55 -5.74 -14.37 9.31
CA ARG A 55 -5.90 -15.82 9.22
C ARG A 55 -7.06 -16.19 8.31
N THR A 56 -6.93 -17.29 7.59
CA THR A 56 -8.08 -17.95 6.95
C THR A 56 -9.04 -18.49 8.01
N SER A 57 -10.30 -18.73 7.62
CA SER A 57 -11.33 -19.21 8.53
C SER A 57 -11.04 -20.60 9.12
N ASP A 58 -10.28 -21.44 8.40
CA ASP A 58 -9.77 -22.73 8.87
C ASP A 58 -8.50 -22.61 9.75
N LYS A 59 -7.95 -21.39 9.88
CA LYS A 59 -6.75 -21.03 10.63
C LYS A 59 -5.46 -21.73 10.15
N LEU A 60 -5.47 -22.32 8.96
CA LEU A 60 -4.32 -23.03 8.40
C LEU A 60 -3.31 -22.09 7.74
N PHE A 61 -3.76 -20.92 7.27
CA PHE A 61 -2.92 -19.93 6.60
C PHE A 61 -2.91 -18.60 7.36
N ILE A 62 -1.76 -17.93 7.32
CA ILE A 62 -1.53 -16.62 7.92
C ILE A 62 -0.78 -15.75 6.93
N THR A 63 -1.29 -14.55 6.68
CA THR A 63 -0.59 -13.51 5.93
C THR A 63 -0.50 -12.23 6.76
N PHE A 64 0.50 -11.39 6.50
CA PHE A 64 0.76 -10.16 7.25
C PHE A 64 0.25 -8.95 6.47
N GLY A 65 -0.02 -7.86 7.18
CA GLY A 65 -0.42 -6.59 6.58
C GLY A 65 -0.11 -5.37 7.46
N HIS A 66 -0.41 -4.22 6.89
CA HIS A 66 -0.44 -2.92 7.57
C HIS A 66 -1.90 -2.49 7.69
N GLN A 67 -2.40 -2.31 8.91
CA GLN A 67 -3.80 -2.00 9.17
C GLN A 67 -4.23 -0.74 8.42
N ASN A 68 -3.39 0.30 8.41
CA ASN A 68 -3.68 1.55 7.73
C ASN A 68 -3.91 1.37 6.22
N ILE A 69 -3.11 0.55 5.54
CA ILE A 69 -3.23 0.26 4.11
C ILE A 69 -4.52 -0.54 3.84
N LEU A 70 -4.75 -1.60 4.61
CA LEU A 70 -5.96 -2.44 4.49
C LEU A 70 -7.24 -1.64 4.71
N MET A 71 -7.31 -0.84 5.78
CA MET A 71 -8.46 0.00 6.11
C MET A 71 -8.68 1.12 5.08
N ALA A 72 -7.61 1.71 4.54
CA ALA A 72 -7.70 2.72 3.49
C ALA A 72 -8.26 2.13 2.19
N ALA A 73 -7.87 0.91 1.85
CA ALA A 73 -8.27 0.26 0.60
C ALA A 73 -9.68 -0.33 0.62
N SER A 74 -10.22 -0.69 1.79
CA SER A 74 -11.51 -1.40 1.88
C SER A 74 -12.34 -1.02 3.11
N PRO A 75 -13.62 -0.64 2.92
CA PRO A 75 -14.58 -0.50 4.03
C PRO A 75 -14.73 -1.78 4.86
N TYR A 76 -14.62 -2.96 4.22
CA TYR A 76 -14.67 -4.24 4.93
C TYR A 76 -13.55 -4.32 5.98
N PHE A 77 -12.31 -4.06 5.58
CA PHE A 77 -11.18 -4.05 6.52
C PHE A 77 -11.33 -2.97 7.59
N ARG A 78 -11.92 -1.82 7.26
CA ARG A 78 -12.22 -0.78 8.27
C ARG A 78 -13.21 -1.27 9.34
N GLU A 79 -14.20 -2.07 8.97
CA GLU A 79 -15.17 -2.61 9.93
C GLU A 79 -14.55 -3.71 10.80
N ILE A 80 -13.77 -4.62 10.20
CA ILE A 80 -13.24 -5.78 10.93
C ILE A 80 -11.93 -5.51 11.68
N LEU A 81 -11.14 -4.51 11.27
CA LEU A 81 -9.90 -4.09 11.93
C LEU A 81 -10.10 -2.92 12.90
N ASN A 82 -11.34 -2.50 13.14
CA ASN A 82 -11.64 -1.50 14.17
C ASN A 82 -11.48 -2.07 15.60
N THR A 83 -11.02 -3.31 15.74
CA THR A 83 -10.65 -3.91 17.02
C THR A 83 -9.16 -3.65 17.28
N LEU A 84 -8.75 -3.62 18.54
CA LEU A 84 -7.33 -3.51 18.92
C LEU A 84 -6.57 -4.85 18.73
N ASP A 85 -7.14 -5.79 17.98
CA ASP A 85 -6.56 -7.12 17.80
C ASP A 85 -5.51 -7.10 16.70
N GLU A 86 -4.30 -7.54 17.04
CA GLU A 86 -3.20 -7.71 16.08
C GLU A 86 -3.34 -9.01 15.26
N ASP A 87 -4.45 -9.74 15.43
CA ASP A 87 -4.63 -11.07 14.90
C ASP A 87 -6.11 -11.39 14.62
N VAL A 88 -6.49 -11.33 13.35
CA VAL A 88 -7.88 -11.36 12.90
C VAL A 88 -8.12 -12.51 11.95
N THR A 89 -9.21 -13.25 12.19
CA THR A 89 -9.66 -14.32 11.29
C THR A 89 -10.60 -13.73 10.25
N ILE A 90 -10.28 -13.91 8.98
CA ILE A 90 -11.07 -13.50 7.83
C ILE A 90 -11.98 -14.66 7.42
N ASN A 91 -13.23 -14.33 7.06
CA ASN A 91 -14.19 -15.32 6.59
C ASN A 91 -13.91 -15.75 5.12
N ILE A 92 -12.69 -16.21 4.87
CA ILE A 92 -12.20 -16.76 3.61
C ILE A 92 -11.44 -18.04 3.99
N ALA A 93 -11.90 -19.17 3.47
CA ALA A 93 -11.24 -20.46 3.71
C ALA A 93 -10.06 -20.67 2.75
N ASP A 94 -10.16 -20.18 1.52
CA ASP A 94 -9.15 -20.38 0.49
C ASP A 94 -7.99 -19.39 0.66
N HIS A 95 -6.82 -19.92 1.01
CA HIS A 95 -5.60 -19.15 1.17
C HIS A 95 -5.17 -18.39 -0.09
N ASP A 96 -5.38 -18.95 -1.29
CA ASP A 96 -5.02 -18.32 -2.56
C ASP A 96 -5.88 -17.08 -2.77
N ILE A 97 -7.17 -17.16 -2.43
CA ILE A 97 -8.09 -16.02 -2.52
C ILE A 97 -7.68 -14.92 -1.55
N LEU A 98 -7.36 -15.26 -0.29
CA LEU A 98 -6.93 -14.27 0.69
C LEU A 98 -5.64 -13.57 0.25
N GLU A 99 -4.64 -14.32 -0.22
CA GLU A 99 -3.37 -13.75 -0.67
C GLU A 99 -3.56 -12.88 -1.93
N ILE A 100 -4.36 -13.31 -2.91
CA ILE A 100 -4.70 -12.53 -4.11
C ILE A 100 -5.36 -11.19 -3.75
N LEU A 101 -6.29 -11.19 -2.79
CA LEU A 101 -6.97 -9.97 -2.35
C LEU A 101 -6.02 -9.00 -1.65
N VAL A 102 -5.14 -9.53 -0.78
CA VAL A 102 -4.14 -8.70 -0.09
C VAL A 102 -3.11 -8.19 -1.09
N ASP A 103 -2.64 -9.01 -2.02
CA ASP A 103 -1.75 -8.58 -3.11
C ASP A 103 -2.39 -7.44 -3.91
N TYR A 104 -3.65 -7.58 -4.33
CA TYR A 104 -4.36 -6.54 -5.06
C TYR A 104 -4.40 -5.21 -4.30
N ILE A 105 -4.57 -5.22 -2.98
CA ILE A 105 -4.56 -3.99 -2.16
C ILE A 105 -3.21 -3.25 -2.27
N TYR A 106 -2.11 -4.00 -2.36
CA TYR A 106 -0.77 -3.44 -2.35
C TYR A 106 -0.19 -3.20 -3.76
N THR A 107 -0.69 -3.88 -4.78
CA THR A 107 -0.18 -3.76 -6.16
C THR A 107 -1.14 -3.04 -7.10
N GLY A 108 -2.45 -3.05 -6.80
CA GLY A 108 -3.49 -2.68 -7.74
C GLY A 108 -3.71 -3.72 -8.85
N GLU A 109 -3.08 -4.88 -8.77
CA GLU A 109 -3.10 -5.93 -9.80
C GLU A 109 -3.78 -7.20 -9.28
N LEU A 110 -4.65 -7.79 -10.11
CA LEU A 110 -5.37 -9.01 -9.81
C LEU A 110 -5.07 -10.06 -10.88
N THR A 111 -4.33 -11.11 -10.52
CA THR A 111 -4.05 -12.22 -11.44
C THR A 111 -4.93 -13.42 -11.10
N LEU A 112 -6.01 -13.60 -11.86
CA LEU A 112 -6.87 -14.78 -11.74
C LEU A 112 -6.28 -15.93 -12.57
N LYS A 113 -5.89 -17.02 -11.90
CA LYS A 113 -5.57 -18.27 -12.60
C LYS A 113 -6.88 -18.99 -12.91
N LYS A 114 -7.07 -19.45 -14.15
CA LYS A 114 -8.17 -20.37 -14.47
C LYS A 114 -7.97 -21.64 -13.64
N VAL A 115 -8.76 -21.81 -12.60
CA VAL A 115 -8.98 -23.13 -12.01
C VAL A 115 -9.85 -23.88 -13.02
N ASN A 116 -9.36 -25.01 -13.53
CA ASN A 116 -10.19 -25.89 -14.33
C ASN A 116 -11.37 -26.33 -13.45
N VAL A 117 -12.53 -25.71 -13.67
CA VAL A 117 -13.80 -26.25 -13.18
C VAL A 117 -14.07 -27.46 -14.07
N GLU A 118 -13.63 -28.64 -13.63
CA GLU A 118 -14.18 -29.88 -14.15
C GLU A 118 -15.63 -29.96 -13.67
N VAL A 119 -16.54 -29.91 -14.65
CA VAL A 119 -17.98 -30.17 -14.47
C VAL A 119 -18.19 -31.68 -14.50
#